data_AF-V7C655-F1
#
_entry.id   AF-V7C655-F1
#
_cell.length_a   1.000
_cell.length_b   1.000
_cell.length_c   1.000
_cell.angle_alpha   90.00
_cell.angle_beta   90.00
_cell.angle_gamma   90.00
#
_symmetry.space_group_name_H-M   'P 1'
#
loop_
_entity.id
_entity.type
_entity.pdbx_description
1 polymer ?
#
loop_
_entity_poly.entity_id
_entity_poly.type
_entity_poly.pdbx_seq_one_letter_code
_entity_poly.pdbx_strand_id
1 'polypeptide(L)'
;MAKPQKDLLIQPNTTCECLLNELQIIWNEVGESETEKGRMLYELEEECVEVYRRKVDKANRSRAQLRQEIADSEAELACICSTMGERPVHFRQFDKEAGSLKEELSRVHPELDEMRKRKFERRNQFIEVQEQIQSISDEIYSTGEYITAIVVENDLSLRKLEELHRELLALQKEKSERLKKVQEQMYTLNSLCSVLGLDFKQTVSGVHPSLGISEGPRSANSETINQLAIAIQELRKVKLQRMQRLQDLASTMLELWNLMDTPIEEQQMFQNVTCNIAASEHEVTEPNSLSENFINYVEAEVSRLEELKSSKMKELVLKKRAELEEICQKTHLIPKLDSAVEYAVEAIESGCVDPACVLEQLELQIASAKEEAFVRKEIIEKVEKWLAALDEESWLEEYNMDENRYNAGRGSHLTLKRAEKARGLVCKLPAMVEALTSKTASWEKDKGIEFTYDGTCLLSMLENYSLSRQEKEQERRKQRELKKLQGQIIVEKEVLYGSKPSPSKAQSAKKTPRISTGSPASRRISFGCQTSKSELKYSQSFSKRKTDKAHRLNNLDDDASCLSSEEDSSSDSPKYSC
;
A
#
# COMPACT_ATOMS: atom_id res chain seq x y z
N MET A 1 71.08 48.00 51.04
CA MET A 1 72.29 48.42 51.78
C MET A 1 73.28 47.28 51.81
N ALA A 2 74.33 47.37 50.99
CA ALA A 2 75.62 46.69 51.15
C ALA A 2 76.59 47.45 50.22
N LYS A 3 77.48 48.26 50.80
CA LYS A 3 78.52 48.99 50.05
C LYS A 3 79.54 47.96 49.56
N PRO A 4 79.92 47.92 48.27
CA PRO A 4 81.18 47.31 47.89
C PRO A 4 82.29 48.28 48.30
N GLN A 5 83.24 47.76 49.05
CA GLN A 5 84.53 48.37 49.33
C GLN A 5 85.14 48.91 48.02
N LYS A 6 85.57 50.16 48.06
CA LYS A 6 86.58 50.64 47.11
C LYS A 6 87.79 49.75 47.27
N ASP A 7 88.04 48.87 46.30
CA ASP A 7 89.36 48.32 46.09
C ASP A 7 90.28 49.50 45.77
N LEU A 8 90.93 50.00 46.82
CA LEU A 8 92.20 50.67 46.70
C LEU A 8 93.08 49.74 45.89
N LEU A 9 93.34 50.10 44.64
CA LEU A 9 94.43 49.57 43.85
C LEU A 9 95.70 49.71 44.71
N ILE A 10 96.07 48.59 45.32
CA ILE A 10 97.37 48.38 45.92
C ILE A 10 98.36 48.41 44.75
N GLN A 11 98.82 49.60 44.39
CA GLN A 11 100.17 49.75 43.89
C GLN A 11 101.04 49.92 45.14
N PRO A 12 101.89 48.95 45.50
CA PRO A 12 103.09 49.32 46.21
C PRO A 12 103.86 50.19 45.21
N ASN A 13 103.95 51.48 45.50
CA ASN A 13 104.90 52.36 44.85
C ASN A 13 106.31 51.83 45.18
N THR A 14 106.77 50.78 44.48
CA THR A 14 108.18 50.62 44.13
C THR A 14 108.40 51.58 42.98
N THR A 15 108.58 52.83 43.37
CA THR A 15 108.79 54.02 42.57
C THR A 15 109.81 53.73 41.48
N CYS A 16 109.44 53.91 40.21
CA CYS A 16 110.40 53.97 39.08
C CYS A 16 111.60 54.87 39.42
N GLU A 17 111.40 55.86 40.29
CA GLU A 17 112.41 56.72 40.91
C GLU A 17 113.52 55.96 41.68
N CYS A 18 113.21 54.87 42.39
CA CYS A 18 114.21 54.05 43.08
C CYS A 18 115.07 53.24 42.09
N LEU A 19 114.45 52.67 41.04
CA LEU A 19 115.16 51.93 39.99
C LEU A 19 116.00 52.86 39.12
N LEU A 20 115.53 54.08 38.85
CA LEU A 20 116.28 55.14 38.18
C LEU A 20 117.49 55.60 39.02
N ASN A 21 117.33 55.73 40.34
CA ASN A 21 118.43 56.07 41.24
C ASN A 21 119.50 54.96 41.31
N GLU A 22 119.10 53.68 41.34
CA GLU A 22 120.05 52.56 41.24
C GLU A 22 120.75 52.53 39.87
N LEU A 23 120.03 52.78 38.78
CA LEU A 23 120.60 52.88 37.42
C LEU A 23 121.62 54.03 37.32
N GLN A 24 121.34 55.15 37.97
CA GLN A 24 122.25 56.31 38.07
C GLN A 24 123.53 55.98 38.85
N ILE A 25 123.43 55.21 39.94
CA ILE A 25 124.59 54.73 40.71
C ILE A 25 125.45 53.80 39.84
N ILE A 26 124.83 52.82 39.16
CA ILE A 26 125.53 51.87 38.29
C ILE A 26 126.20 52.57 37.11
N TRP A 27 125.55 53.55 36.47
CA TRP A 27 126.16 54.34 35.38
C TRP A 27 127.36 55.18 35.85
N ASN A 28 127.37 55.63 37.09
CA ASN A 28 128.51 56.34 37.69
C ASN A 28 129.67 55.38 38.02
N GLU A 29 129.38 54.13 38.39
CA GLU A 29 130.39 53.09 38.67
C GLU A 29 131.03 52.52 37.39
N VAL A 30 130.26 52.36 36.31
CA VAL A 30 130.74 51.83 35.00
C VAL A 30 131.47 52.91 34.17
N GLY A 31 131.20 54.20 34.42
CA GLY A 31 131.84 55.31 33.73
C GLY A 31 131.17 55.72 32.41
N GLU A 32 129.85 55.56 32.29
CA GLU A 32 129.09 55.88 31.09
C GLU A 32 129.08 57.40 30.77
N SER A 33 129.12 57.75 29.48
CA SER A 33 129.13 59.16 29.05
C SER A 33 127.75 59.82 29.23
N GLU A 34 127.72 61.13 29.50
CA GLU A 34 126.47 61.87 29.72
C GLU A 34 125.51 61.80 28.51
N THR A 35 126.06 61.71 27.30
CA THR A 35 125.29 61.50 26.07
C THR A 35 124.63 60.12 26.00
N GLU A 36 125.29 59.08 26.53
CA GLU A 36 124.77 57.71 26.52
C GLU A 36 123.76 57.48 27.65
N LYS A 37 123.96 58.11 28.83
CA LYS A 37 122.95 58.16 29.89
C LYS A 37 121.67 58.87 29.43
N GLY A 38 121.81 60.01 28.76
CA GLY A 38 120.67 60.73 28.16
C GLY A 38 119.95 59.92 27.09
N ARG A 39 120.68 59.13 26.28
CA ARG A 39 120.10 58.20 25.30
C ARG A 39 119.29 57.09 25.96
N MET A 40 119.86 56.39 26.94
CA MET A 40 119.19 55.29 27.65
C MET A 40 117.97 55.78 28.46
N LEU A 41 118.03 56.99 29.06
CA LEU A 41 116.87 57.60 29.72
C LEU A 41 115.76 57.95 28.73
N TYR A 42 116.11 58.48 27.55
CA TYR A 42 115.16 58.77 26.48
C TYR A 42 114.50 57.48 25.96
N GLU A 43 115.27 56.40 25.75
CA GLU A 43 114.74 55.09 25.37
C GLU A 43 113.77 54.53 26.42
N LEU A 44 114.09 54.66 27.72
CA LEU A 44 113.20 54.26 28.81
C LEU A 44 111.91 55.10 28.85
N GLU A 45 112.01 56.41 28.63
CA GLU A 45 110.85 57.30 28.53
C GLU A 45 109.98 56.95 27.31
N GLU A 46 110.60 56.67 26.17
CA GLU A 46 109.92 56.22 24.95
C GLU A 46 109.19 54.88 25.16
N GLU A 47 109.84 53.90 25.78
CA GLU A 47 109.22 52.62 26.13
C GLU A 47 108.05 52.79 27.13
N CYS A 48 108.20 53.66 28.14
CA CYS A 48 107.14 53.98 29.08
C CYS A 48 105.93 54.62 28.37
N VAL A 49 106.16 55.62 27.51
CA VAL A 49 105.11 56.26 26.70
C VAL A 49 104.43 55.25 25.79
N GLU A 50 105.18 54.34 25.18
CA GLU A 50 104.65 53.30 24.31
C GLU A 50 103.81 52.25 25.08
N VAL A 51 104.20 51.90 26.32
CA VAL A 51 103.36 51.07 27.22
C VAL A 51 102.05 51.79 27.57
N TYR A 52 102.10 53.08 27.92
CA TYR A 52 100.90 53.88 28.18
C TYR A 52 100.01 53.97 26.93
N ARG A 53 100.60 54.23 25.74
CA ARG A 53 99.89 54.27 24.45
C ARG A 53 99.17 52.96 24.18
N ARG A 54 99.85 51.80 24.32
CA ARG A 54 99.22 50.48 24.15
C ARG A 54 98.08 50.23 25.14
N LYS A 55 98.20 50.68 26.40
CA LYS A 55 97.14 50.55 27.41
C LYS A 55 95.94 51.44 27.09
N VAL A 56 96.19 52.69 26.66
CA VAL A 56 95.15 53.63 26.20
C VAL A 56 94.47 53.10 24.95
N ASP A 57 95.21 52.58 23.97
CA ASP A 57 94.66 51.99 22.76
C ASP A 57 93.82 50.75 23.05
N LYS A 58 94.27 49.89 23.97
CA LYS A 58 93.49 48.74 24.44
C LYS A 58 92.19 49.18 25.12
N ALA A 59 92.24 50.21 25.96
CA ALA A 59 91.05 50.78 26.59
C ALA A 59 90.11 51.45 25.57
N ASN A 60 90.65 52.18 24.58
CA ASN A 60 89.89 52.80 23.50
C ASN A 60 89.21 51.76 22.62
N ARG A 61 89.89 50.66 22.26
CA ARG A 61 89.30 49.53 21.53
C ARG A 61 88.17 48.89 22.33
N SER A 62 88.38 48.63 23.61
CA SER A 62 87.31 48.09 24.49
C SER A 62 86.12 49.05 24.60
N ARG A 63 86.37 50.36 24.71
CA ARG A 63 85.32 51.39 24.72
C ARG A 63 84.54 51.44 23.42
N ALA A 64 85.22 51.34 22.28
CA ALA A 64 84.57 51.32 20.96
C ALA A 64 83.73 50.06 20.76
N GLN A 65 84.25 48.89 21.17
CA GLN A 65 83.53 47.62 21.15
C GLN A 65 82.25 47.68 21.98
N LEU A 66 82.32 48.18 23.23
CA LEU A 66 81.14 48.33 24.08
C LEU A 66 80.09 49.26 23.47
N ARG A 67 80.51 50.38 22.86
CA ARG A 67 79.57 51.29 22.18
C ARG A 67 78.94 50.67 20.93
N GLN A 68 79.71 49.89 20.17
CA GLN A 68 79.20 49.18 19.01
C GLN A 68 78.16 48.14 19.44
N GLU A 69 78.46 47.34 20.47
CA GLU A 69 77.56 46.31 20.98
C GLU A 69 76.26 46.89 21.56
N ILE A 70 76.34 48.05 22.22
CA ILE A 70 75.15 48.81 22.64
C ILE A 70 74.34 49.26 21.42
N ALA A 71 74.98 49.86 20.42
CA ALA A 71 74.29 50.33 19.21
C ALA A 71 73.64 49.17 18.42
N ASP A 72 74.31 48.03 18.31
CA ASP A 72 73.80 46.82 17.67
C ASP A 72 72.59 46.26 18.43
N SER A 73 72.67 46.20 19.77
CA SER A 73 71.57 45.76 20.63
C SER A 73 70.36 46.70 20.56
N GLU A 74 70.58 48.02 20.55
CA GLU A 74 69.53 49.03 20.38
C GLU A 74 68.89 48.97 18.99
N ALA A 75 69.69 48.74 17.94
CA ALA A 75 69.19 48.57 16.59
C ALA A 75 68.34 47.29 16.45
N GLU A 76 68.76 46.19 17.07
CA GLU A 76 67.97 44.97 17.11
C GLU A 76 66.66 45.17 17.88
N LEU A 77 66.70 45.82 19.04
CA LEU A 77 65.51 46.20 19.82
C LEU A 77 64.54 47.03 18.98
N ALA A 78 65.02 48.05 18.27
CA ALA A 78 64.20 48.89 17.39
C ALA A 78 63.59 48.10 16.22
N CYS A 79 64.35 47.16 15.65
CA CYS A 79 63.87 46.25 14.62
C CYS A 79 62.75 45.35 15.15
N ILE A 80 62.94 44.70 16.31
CA ILE A 80 61.91 43.87 16.94
C ILE A 80 60.66 44.69 17.25
N CYS A 81 60.79 45.86 17.86
CA CYS A 81 59.67 46.77 18.15
C CYS A 81 58.89 47.14 16.89
N SER A 82 59.60 47.45 15.79
CA SER A 82 58.97 47.76 14.49
C SER A 82 58.18 46.57 13.96
N THR A 83 58.74 45.36 14.00
CA THR A 83 58.02 44.15 13.58
C THR A 83 56.82 43.82 14.47
N MET A 84 56.88 44.17 15.76
CA MET A 84 55.79 43.96 16.72
C MET A 84 54.75 45.09 16.71
N GLY A 85 54.96 46.17 15.95
CA GLY A 85 54.12 47.37 15.98
C GLY A 85 54.16 48.13 17.32
N GLU A 86 55.19 47.89 18.13
CA GLU A 86 55.39 48.51 19.45
C GLU A 86 56.37 49.68 19.33
N ARG A 87 56.23 50.71 20.18
CA ARG A 87 57.18 51.83 20.18
C ARG A 87 58.50 51.36 20.81
N PRO A 88 59.66 51.62 20.18
CA PRO A 88 60.96 51.35 20.79
C PRO A 88 61.05 52.09 22.13
N VAL A 89 61.33 51.36 23.21
CA VAL A 89 61.62 51.95 24.51
C VAL A 89 62.87 52.82 24.32
N HIS A 90 62.71 54.14 24.37
CA HIS A 90 63.83 55.07 24.21
C HIS A 90 64.64 55.12 25.51
N PHE A 91 65.63 54.25 25.64
CA PHE A 91 66.58 54.22 26.77
C PHE A 91 67.27 55.57 27.01
N ARG A 92 67.42 56.37 25.96
CA ARG A 92 68.10 57.67 25.98
C ARG A 92 67.38 58.76 26.79
N GLN A 93 66.15 58.55 27.24
CA GLN A 93 65.40 59.56 28.01
C GLN A 93 65.52 59.40 29.54
N PHE A 94 66.13 58.32 30.05
CA PHE A 94 66.50 58.19 31.46
C PHE A 94 67.90 58.74 31.77
N ASP A 95 68.37 59.70 30.96
CA ASP A 95 69.65 60.37 31.16
C ASP A 95 69.56 61.43 32.26
N LYS A 96 69.72 60.98 33.51
CA LYS A 96 70.45 61.76 34.53
C LYS A 96 71.48 60.95 35.32
N GLU A 97 71.54 59.63 35.15
CA GLU A 97 72.55 58.79 35.79
C GLU A 97 73.16 57.83 34.74
N ALA A 98 73.91 58.39 33.79
CA ALA A 98 74.72 57.59 32.86
C ALA A 98 75.81 56.86 33.66
N GLY A 99 75.50 55.62 34.05
CA GLY A 99 76.44 54.66 34.62
C GLY A 99 77.58 54.30 33.64
N SER A 100 78.43 53.35 34.02
CA SER A 100 79.49 52.89 33.11
C SER A 100 78.92 52.22 31.84
N LEU A 101 79.65 52.25 30.71
CA LEU A 101 79.23 51.57 29.46
C LEU A 101 78.89 50.07 29.68
N LYS A 102 79.52 49.44 30.67
CA LYS A 102 79.21 48.05 31.06
C LYS A 102 77.86 47.93 31.77
N GLU A 103 77.47 48.90 32.59
CA GLU A 103 76.17 48.92 33.25
C GLU A 103 75.04 49.18 32.25
N GLU A 104 75.27 50.06 31.27
CA GLU A 104 74.32 50.31 30.18
C GLU A 104 74.08 49.04 29.35
N LEU A 105 75.15 48.36 28.96
CA LEU A 105 75.06 47.08 28.24
C LEU A 105 74.37 45.99 29.07
N SER A 106 74.61 45.95 30.38
CA SER A 106 73.96 45.03 31.32
C SER A 106 72.46 45.33 31.52
N ARG A 107 72.00 46.55 31.23
CA ARG A 107 70.57 46.91 31.23
C ARG A 107 69.89 46.56 29.91
N VAL A 108 70.57 46.79 28.78
CA VAL A 108 70.00 46.56 27.44
C VAL A 108 69.84 45.06 27.13
N HIS A 109 70.79 44.22 27.55
CA HIS A 109 70.76 42.77 27.27
C HIS A 109 69.49 42.05 27.76
N PRO A 110 69.09 42.17 29.05
CA PRO A 110 67.88 41.53 29.55
C PRO A 110 66.60 41.96 28.82
N GLU A 111 66.50 43.24 28.46
CA GLU A 111 65.34 43.75 27.72
C GLU A 111 65.30 43.24 26.29
N LEU A 112 66.46 43.15 25.63
CA LEU A 112 66.56 42.52 24.31
C LEU A 112 66.15 41.05 24.35
N ASP A 113 66.59 40.30 25.34
CA ASP A 113 66.22 38.89 25.52
C ASP A 113 64.72 38.72 25.81
N GLU A 114 64.13 39.61 26.62
CA GLU A 114 62.68 39.62 26.86
C GLU A 114 61.90 39.93 25.57
N MET A 115 62.35 40.90 24.77
CA MET A 115 61.75 41.25 23.48
C MET A 115 61.85 40.12 22.47
N ARG A 116 62.99 39.42 22.41
CA ARG A 116 63.17 38.21 21.59
C ARG A 116 62.20 37.12 22.00
N LYS A 117 62.02 36.91 23.31
CA LYS A 117 61.05 35.94 23.84
C LYS A 117 59.62 36.30 23.46
N ARG A 118 59.21 37.55 23.64
CA ARG A 118 57.87 38.04 23.24
C ARG A 118 57.62 37.90 21.74
N LYS A 119 58.63 38.20 20.90
CA LYS A 119 58.55 37.99 19.45
C LYS A 119 58.33 36.52 19.11
N PHE A 120 59.06 35.60 19.76
CA PHE A 120 58.90 34.17 19.55
C PHE A 120 57.53 33.66 20.00
N GLU A 121 57.07 34.05 21.19
CA GLU A 121 55.73 33.70 21.70
C GLU A 121 54.62 34.19 20.76
N ARG A 122 54.71 35.42 20.28
CA ARG A 122 53.74 35.98 19.32
C ARG A 122 53.77 35.26 17.98
N ARG A 123 54.96 34.93 17.46
CA ARG A 123 55.09 34.14 16.23
C ARG A 123 54.37 32.79 16.35
N ASN A 124 54.49 32.12 17.50
CA ASN A 124 53.80 30.85 17.73
C ASN A 124 52.28 31.03 17.74
N GLN A 125 51.76 32.10 18.34
CA GLN A 125 50.32 32.40 18.29
C GLN A 125 49.82 32.61 16.85
N PHE A 126 50.58 33.31 16.01
CA PHE A 126 50.25 33.48 14.59
C PHE A 126 50.20 32.14 13.86
N ILE A 127 51.19 31.27 14.08
CA ILE A 127 51.23 29.93 13.47
C ILE A 127 50.01 29.12 13.91
N GLU A 128 49.71 29.09 15.20
CA GLU A 128 48.56 28.34 15.74
C GLU A 128 47.24 28.82 15.15
N VAL A 129 46.98 30.14 15.13
CA VAL A 129 45.73 30.69 14.57
C VAL A 129 45.62 30.38 13.08
N GLN A 130 46.73 30.48 12.35
CA GLN A 130 46.75 30.22 10.92
C GLN A 130 46.55 28.74 10.59
N GLU A 131 47.13 27.83 11.37
CA GLU A 131 46.89 26.38 11.27
C GLU A 131 45.41 26.05 11.55
N GLN A 132 44.80 26.69 12.56
CA GLN A 132 43.37 26.52 12.85
C GLN A 132 42.48 27.04 11.72
N ILE A 133 42.79 28.22 11.16
CA ILE A 133 42.08 28.79 10.00
C ILE A 133 42.18 27.83 8.82
N GLN A 134 43.38 27.31 8.53
CA GLN A 134 43.60 26.38 7.42
C GLN A 134 42.81 25.08 7.63
N SER A 135 42.88 24.48 8.83
CA SER A 135 42.14 23.26 9.17
C SER A 135 40.63 23.43 8.98
N ILE A 136 40.06 24.55 9.45
CA ILE A 136 38.61 24.81 9.31
C ILE A 136 38.25 25.09 7.83
N SER A 137 39.12 25.80 7.11
CA SER A 137 38.89 26.11 5.70
C SER A 137 38.91 24.85 4.84
N ASP A 138 39.84 23.94 5.08
CA ASP A 138 39.95 22.66 4.37
C ASP A 138 38.71 21.76 4.62
N GLU A 139 38.18 21.79 5.85
CA GLU A 139 36.93 21.10 6.22
C GLU A 139 35.66 21.69 5.61
N ILE A 140 35.70 22.94 5.15
CA ILE A 140 34.55 23.63 4.57
C ILE A 140 34.56 23.56 3.04
N TYR A 141 35.73 23.75 2.44
CA TYR A 141 35.89 24.05 1.02
C TYR A 141 36.49 22.90 0.20
N SER A 142 36.84 21.75 0.81
CA SER A 142 37.46 20.60 0.13
C SER A 142 38.63 21.00 -0.79
N THR A 143 39.81 21.17 -0.20
CA THR A 143 41.12 21.20 -0.88
C THR A 143 41.29 22.21 -2.02
N GLY A 144 42.11 23.23 -1.74
CA GLY A 144 43.18 23.60 -2.67
C GLY A 144 43.01 24.91 -3.45
N GLU A 145 42.67 26.01 -2.81
CA GLU A 145 42.91 27.33 -3.41
C GLU A 145 43.25 28.46 -2.44
N TYR A 146 43.46 28.16 -1.15
CA TYR A 146 44.12 29.12 -0.27
C TYR A 146 45.62 28.91 -0.34
N ILE A 147 46.24 29.73 -1.18
CA ILE A 147 47.68 30.00 -1.20
C ILE A 147 48.14 30.05 0.25
N THR A 148 49.07 29.16 0.57
CA THR A 148 49.86 29.18 1.80
C THR A 148 50.33 30.61 1.96
N ALA A 149 49.64 31.38 2.81
CA ALA A 149 50.10 32.69 3.21
C ALA A 149 51.28 32.40 4.15
N ILE A 150 52.40 32.04 3.53
CA ILE A 150 53.71 31.89 4.13
C ILE A 150 53.83 33.08 5.07
N VAL A 151 53.94 32.73 6.36
CA VAL A 151 54.28 33.59 7.50
C VAL A 151 54.81 34.92 6.97
N VAL A 152 53.96 35.95 6.97
CA VAL A 152 54.42 37.32 6.75
C VAL A 152 55.25 37.65 7.98
N GLU A 153 56.52 37.24 7.96
CA GLU A 153 57.50 37.44 9.05
C GLU A 153 57.68 38.92 9.41
N ASN A 154 57.11 39.82 8.60
CA ASN A 154 57.33 41.25 8.67
C ASN A 154 56.33 42.00 9.56
N ASP A 155 55.16 41.42 9.87
CA ASP A 155 54.12 42.10 10.67
C ASP A 155 53.55 41.18 11.77
N LEU A 156 54.16 41.25 12.96
CA LEU A 156 53.72 40.62 14.21
C LEU A 156 52.98 41.63 15.10
N SER A 157 52.25 42.58 14.51
CA SER A 157 51.45 43.52 15.27
C SER A 157 50.24 42.86 15.91
N LEU A 158 49.82 43.38 17.08
CA LEU A 158 48.61 42.92 17.77
C LEU A 158 47.35 43.12 16.92
N ARG A 159 47.30 44.17 16.08
CA ARG A 159 46.17 44.43 15.18
C ARG A 159 46.00 43.31 14.16
N LYS A 160 47.09 42.86 13.54
CA LYS A 160 47.04 41.76 12.57
C LYS A 160 46.63 40.44 13.23
N LEU A 161 47.10 40.20 14.46
CA LEU A 161 46.68 39.04 15.25
C LEU A 161 45.18 39.09 15.60
N GLU A 162 44.65 40.26 15.95
CA GLU A 162 43.21 40.47 16.21
C GLU A 162 42.36 40.30 14.93
N GLU A 163 42.87 40.67 13.76
CA GLU A 163 42.22 40.38 12.47
C GLU A 163 42.12 38.87 12.22
N LEU A 164 43.22 38.13 12.35
CA LEU A 164 43.22 36.68 12.16
C LEU A 164 42.31 35.98 13.18
N HIS A 165 42.29 36.41 14.45
CA HIS A 165 41.33 35.88 15.42
C HIS A 165 39.88 36.18 15.05
N ARG A 166 39.57 37.35 14.46
CA ARG A 166 38.22 37.66 13.96
C ARG A 166 37.83 36.78 12.78
N GLU A 167 38.76 36.53 11.85
CA GLU A 167 38.56 35.59 10.74
C GLU A 167 38.33 34.16 11.24
N LEU A 168 39.14 33.70 12.20
CA LEU A 168 38.98 32.41 12.86
C LEU A 168 37.60 32.27 13.51
N LEU A 169 37.16 33.28 14.28
CA LEU A 169 35.84 33.27 14.92
C LEU A 169 34.70 33.23 13.88
N ALA A 170 34.84 33.96 12.77
CA ALA A 170 33.87 33.94 11.68
C ALA A 170 33.78 32.55 11.03
N LEU A 171 34.92 31.92 10.74
CA LEU A 171 34.98 30.56 10.18
C LEU A 171 34.45 29.50 11.15
N GLN A 172 34.75 29.61 12.44
CA GLN A 172 34.19 28.72 13.48
C GLN A 172 32.67 28.84 13.55
N LYS A 173 32.14 30.07 13.47
CA LYS A 173 30.69 30.31 13.42
C LYS A 173 30.09 29.68 12.16
N GLU A 174 30.69 29.91 10.99
CA GLU A 174 30.25 29.35 9.71
C GLU A 174 30.25 27.80 9.72
N LYS A 175 31.31 27.18 10.27
CA LYS A 175 31.39 25.72 10.47
C LYS A 175 30.23 25.23 11.35
N SER A 176 29.93 25.93 12.45
CA SER A 176 28.83 25.57 13.34
C SER A 176 27.45 25.67 12.66
N GLU A 177 27.25 26.68 11.83
CA GLU A 177 26.01 26.89 11.07
C GLU A 177 25.84 25.83 9.98
N ARG A 178 26.91 25.49 9.25
CA ARG A 178 26.91 24.38 8.28
C ARG A 178 26.61 23.05 8.94
N LEU A 179 27.22 22.75 10.10
CA LEU A 179 26.96 21.51 10.83
C LEU A 179 25.49 21.40 11.28
N LYS A 180 24.90 22.50 11.79
CA LYS A 180 23.47 22.57 12.11
C LYS A 180 22.61 22.28 10.88
N LYS A 181 22.93 22.90 9.74
CA LYS A 181 22.21 22.66 8.48
C LYS A 181 22.31 21.21 8.01
N VAL A 182 23.49 20.58 8.08
CA VAL A 182 23.65 19.15 7.79
C VAL A 182 22.78 18.31 8.71
N GLN A 183 22.76 18.62 10.02
CA GLN A 183 21.96 17.88 10.98
C GLN A 183 20.44 18.04 10.75
N GLU A 184 19.96 19.23 10.43
CA GLU A 184 18.56 19.49 10.03
C GLU A 184 18.19 18.73 8.75
N GLN A 185 19.07 18.73 7.75
CA GLN A 185 18.91 17.94 6.52
C GLN A 185 18.86 16.44 6.83
N MET A 186 19.72 15.94 7.72
CA MET A 186 19.70 14.53 8.15
C MET A 186 18.41 14.17 8.87
N TYR A 187 17.88 15.03 9.75
CA TYR A 187 16.57 14.81 10.39
C TYR A 187 15.44 14.78 9.37
N THR A 188 15.44 15.71 8.43
CA THR A 188 14.45 15.76 7.34
C THR A 188 14.54 14.49 6.50
N LEU A 189 15.74 14.08 6.12
CA LEU A 189 16.00 12.86 5.37
C LEU A 189 15.52 11.61 6.12
N ASN A 190 15.81 11.51 7.43
CA ASN A 190 15.35 10.40 8.26
C ASN A 190 13.82 10.34 8.36
N SER A 191 13.17 11.50 8.50
CA SER A 191 11.70 11.57 8.50
C SER A 191 11.10 11.10 7.17
N LEU A 192 11.69 11.49 6.03
CA LEU A 192 11.26 11.06 4.71
C LEU A 192 11.47 9.55 4.51
N CYS A 193 12.64 9.02 4.89
CA CYS A 193 12.93 7.58 4.83
C CYS A 193 11.96 6.78 5.70
N SER A 194 11.64 7.26 6.90
CA SER A 194 10.70 6.60 7.81
C SER A 194 9.30 6.51 7.21
N VAL A 195 8.80 7.57 6.58
CA VAL A 195 7.47 7.59 5.92
C VAL A 195 7.46 6.70 4.67
N LEU A 196 8.51 6.75 3.85
CA LEU A 196 8.64 5.99 2.61
C LEU A 196 9.02 4.51 2.81
N GLY A 197 9.34 4.11 4.05
CA GLY A 197 9.83 2.76 4.38
C GLY A 197 11.19 2.43 3.75
N LEU A 198 12.08 3.42 3.61
CA LEU A 198 13.43 3.25 3.08
C LEU A 198 14.45 3.14 4.21
N ASP A 199 15.53 2.37 3.99
CA ASP A 199 16.64 2.34 4.95
C ASP A 199 17.42 3.66 4.93
N PHE A 200 17.35 4.38 6.05
CA PHE A 200 18.08 5.62 6.25
C PHE A 200 19.59 5.44 6.09
N LYS A 201 20.17 4.35 6.61
CA LYS A 201 21.63 4.14 6.55
C LYS A 201 22.09 3.95 5.12
N GLN A 202 21.39 3.11 4.36
CA GLN A 202 21.66 2.92 2.94
C GLN A 202 21.51 4.22 2.16
N THR A 203 20.43 4.99 2.39
CA THR A 203 20.17 6.25 1.71
C THR A 203 21.25 7.29 1.98
N VAL A 204 21.67 7.45 3.24
CA VAL A 204 22.72 8.39 3.64
C VAL A 204 24.09 7.98 3.09
N SER A 205 24.41 6.68 3.11
CA SER A 205 25.67 6.16 2.56
C SER A 205 25.80 6.37 1.05
N GLY A 206 24.68 6.39 0.32
CA GLY A 206 24.65 6.72 -1.10
C GLY A 206 24.90 8.20 -1.41
N VAL A 207 24.66 9.10 -0.45
CA VAL A 207 24.98 10.53 -0.57
C VAL A 207 26.46 10.76 -0.27
N HIS A 208 26.94 10.32 0.90
CA HIS A 208 28.37 10.38 1.20
C HIS A 208 28.77 9.33 2.27
N PRO A 209 29.85 8.56 2.07
CA PRO A 209 30.27 7.51 3.01
C PRO A 209 30.51 8.00 4.45
N SER A 210 31.02 9.23 4.62
CA SER A 210 31.29 9.81 5.95
C SER A 210 30.03 10.08 6.77
N LEU A 211 28.85 10.21 6.15
CA LEU A 211 27.59 10.47 6.84
C LEU A 211 26.96 9.19 7.40
N GLY A 212 27.31 8.02 6.84
CA GLY A 212 26.83 6.72 7.31
C GLY A 212 27.60 6.16 8.51
N ILE A 213 28.76 6.72 8.82
CA ILE A 213 29.63 6.29 9.93
C ILE A 213 29.35 7.19 11.14
N SER A 214 28.84 6.60 12.23
CA SER A 214 28.39 7.30 13.43
C SER A 214 29.50 8.04 14.20
N GLU A 215 30.77 7.70 13.99
CA GLU A 215 31.91 8.16 14.81
C GLU A 215 32.94 9.02 14.05
N GLY A 216 32.66 9.38 12.78
CA GLY A 216 33.57 10.21 11.98
C GLY A 216 33.23 11.71 12.00
N PRO A 217 34.20 12.60 11.70
CA PRO A 217 33.90 14.00 11.41
C PRO A 217 32.93 14.08 10.21
N ARG A 218 31.72 14.56 10.47
CA ARG A 218 30.72 14.80 9.43
C ARG A 218 31.25 15.87 8.51
N SER A 219 31.33 15.60 7.21
CA SER A 219 31.82 16.57 6.24
C SER A 219 30.85 17.77 6.21
N ALA A 220 31.35 18.93 6.64
CA ALA A 220 30.62 20.20 6.56
C ALA A 220 30.78 20.86 5.18
N ASN A 221 31.29 20.10 4.20
CA ASN A 221 31.56 20.57 2.86
C ASN A 221 30.29 21.06 2.17
N SER A 222 30.42 22.15 1.42
CA SER A 222 29.31 22.71 0.64
C SER A 222 28.74 21.70 -0.37
N GLU A 223 29.61 20.86 -0.95
CA GLU A 223 29.19 19.77 -1.84
C GLU A 223 28.31 18.75 -1.12
N THR A 224 28.68 18.31 0.09
CA THR A 224 27.88 17.36 0.89
C THR A 224 26.50 17.94 1.23
N ILE A 225 26.43 19.22 1.59
CA ILE A 225 25.16 19.91 1.88
C ILE A 225 24.26 19.97 0.64
N ASN A 226 24.85 20.22 -0.53
CA ASN A 226 24.11 20.26 -1.80
C ASN A 226 23.61 18.87 -2.20
N GLN A 227 24.44 17.84 -2.09
CA GLN A 227 24.04 16.46 -2.38
C GLN A 227 22.93 15.98 -1.43
N LEU A 228 23.01 16.32 -0.14
CA LEU A 228 21.92 16.08 0.82
C LEU A 228 20.63 16.81 0.41
N ALA A 229 20.72 18.06 -0.04
CA ALA A 229 19.55 18.82 -0.50
C ALA A 229 18.91 18.18 -1.73
N ILE A 230 19.70 17.73 -2.71
CA ILE A 230 19.23 17.03 -3.91
C ILE A 230 18.54 15.72 -3.51
N ALA A 231 19.15 14.91 -2.64
CA ALA A 231 18.57 13.66 -2.17
C ALA A 231 17.22 13.87 -1.44
N ILE A 232 17.14 14.89 -0.59
CA ILE A 232 15.88 15.28 0.09
C ILE A 232 14.82 15.68 -0.95
N GLN A 233 15.19 16.44 -1.97
CA GLN A 233 14.26 16.87 -3.01
C GLN A 233 13.73 15.69 -3.83
N GLU A 234 14.59 14.74 -4.21
CA GLU A 234 14.17 13.53 -4.92
C GLU A 234 13.24 12.67 -4.06
N LEU A 235 13.54 12.50 -2.77
CA LEU A 235 12.64 11.77 -1.87
C LEU A 235 11.30 12.46 -1.65
N ARG A 236 11.25 13.80 -1.64
CA ARG A 236 9.98 14.54 -1.62
C ARG A 236 9.17 14.29 -2.89
N LYS A 237 9.81 14.24 -4.07
CA LYS A 237 9.11 13.88 -5.32
C LYS A 237 8.53 12.47 -5.24
N VAL A 238 9.29 11.50 -4.76
CA VAL A 238 8.81 10.12 -4.56
C VAL A 238 7.66 10.08 -3.55
N LYS A 239 7.78 10.82 -2.44
CA LYS A 239 6.71 10.97 -1.45
C LYS A 239 5.42 11.49 -2.08
N LEU A 240 5.51 12.55 -2.89
CA LEU A 240 4.36 13.13 -3.57
C LEU A 240 3.71 12.15 -4.55
N GLN A 241 4.53 11.46 -5.36
CA GLN A 241 4.04 10.45 -6.32
C GLN A 241 3.31 9.30 -5.63
N ARG A 242 3.91 8.76 -4.56
CA ARG A 242 3.31 7.67 -3.79
C ARG A 242 2.05 8.10 -3.04
N MET A 243 2.03 9.33 -2.53
CA MET A 243 0.86 9.92 -1.89
C MET A 243 -0.30 10.05 -2.89
N GLN A 244 -0.04 10.58 -4.08
CA GLN A 244 -1.06 10.69 -5.13
C GLN A 244 -1.62 9.30 -5.49
N ARG A 245 -0.75 8.32 -5.72
CA ARG A 245 -1.18 6.94 -6.00
C ARG A 245 -2.05 6.36 -4.88
N LEU A 246 -1.67 6.58 -3.62
CA LEU A 246 -2.46 6.13 -2.48
C LEU A 246 -3.82 6.85 -2.40
N GLN A 247 -3.89 8.15 -2.70
CA GLN A 247 -5.13 8.92 -2.73
C GLN A 247 -6.07 8.45 -3.84
N ASP A 248 -5.53 8.15 -5.03
CA ASP A 248 -6.30 7.60 -6.14
C ASP A 248 -6.88 6.22 -5.77
N LEU A 249 -6.05 5.32 -5.21
CA LEU A 249 -6.49 4.01 -4.70
C LEU A 249 -7.52 4.11 -3.57
N ALA A 250 -7.34 5.05 -2.66
CA ALA A 250 -8.29 5.28 -1.56
C ALA A 250 -9.65 5.78 -2.07
N SER A 251 -9.64 6.61 -3.12
CA SER A 251 -10.86 7.11 -3.77
C SER A 251 -11.59 5.98 -4.51
N THR A 252 -10.89 5.16 -5.29
CA THR A 252 -11.50 4.00 -5.96
C THR A 252 -12.03 2.98 -4.96
N MET A 253 -11.30 2.72 -3.88
CA MET A 253 -11.75 1.86 -2.79
C MET A 253 -13.05 2.36 -2.16
N LEU A 254 -13.17 3.66 -1.90
CA LEU A 254 -14.38 4.27 -1.35
C LEU A 254 -15.57 4.16 -2.32
N GLU A 255 -15.34 4.38 -3.62
CA GLU A 255 -16.35 4.19 -4.66
C GLU A 255 -16.83 2.73 -4.73
N LEU A 256 -15.92 1.77 -4.64
CA LEU A 256 -16.24 0.33 -4.63
C LEU A 256 -17.01 -0.07 -3.38
N TRP A 257 -16.64 0.43 -2.20
CA TRP A 257 -17.40 0.17 -0.96
C TRP A 257 -18.81 0.72 -1.01
N ASN A 258 -19.00 1.94 -1.54
CA ASN A 258 -20.32 2.54 -1.72
C ASN A 258 -21.16 1.77 -2.75
N LEU A 259 -20.53 1.24 -3.81
CA LEU A 259 -21.22 0.46 -4.83
C LEU A 259 -21.63 -0.93 -4.35
N MET A 260 -20.80 -1.57 -3.53
CA MET A 260 -20.97 -2.95 -3.08
C MET A 260 -21.63 -3.07 -1.70
N ASP A 261 -22.01 -1.95 -1.08
CA ASP A 261 -22.51 -1.88 0.30
C ASP A 261 -21.62 -2.66 1.29
N THR A 262 -20.29 -2.46 1.19
CA THR A 262 -19.31 -3.22 1.99
C THR A 262 -19.52 -2.99 3.50
N PRO A 263 -19.49 -4.05 4.35
CA PRO A 263 -19.68 -3.92 5.79
C PRO A 263 -18.69 -2.97 6.47
N ILE A 264 -19.11 -2.28 7.52
CA ILE A 264 -18.30 -1.27 8.21
C ILE A 264 -17.06 -1.87 8.90
N GLU A 265 -17.12 -3.15 9.27
CA GLU A 265 -16.01 -3.90 9.87
C GLU A 265 -14.84 -4.06 8.89
N GLU A 266 -15.13 -4.31 7.61
CA GLU A 266 -14.12 -4.39 6.55
C GLU A 266 -13.57 -3.00 6.22
N GLN A 267 -14.44 -1.97 6.19
CA GLN A 267 -14.02 -0.58 5.97
C GLN A 267 -13.09 -0.07 7.10
N GLN A 268 -13.33 -0.48 8.34
CA GLN A 268 -12.55 -0.08 9.52
C GLN A 268 -11.06 -0.40 9.38
N MET A 269 -10.71 -1.51 8.72
CA MET A 269 -9.31 -1.93 8.54
C MET A 269 -8.50 -0.97 7.66
N PHE A 270 -9.17 -0.14 6.86
CA PHE A 270 -8.56 0.80 5.89
C PHE A 270 -8.91 2.27 6.18
N GLN A 271 -9.34 2.58 7.41
CA GLN A 271 -9.64 3.97 7.82
C GLN A 271 -8.43 4.89 7.76
N ASN A 272 -7.25 4.38 8.11
CA ASN A 272 -5.99 5.11 7.98
C ASN A 272 -5.69 5.51 6.52
N VAL A 273 -6.10 4.71 5.54
CA VAL A 273 -5.94 5.02 4.11
C VAL A 273 -6.94 6.09 3.67
N THR A 274 -8.21 5.93 4.05
CA THR A 274 -9.27 6.86 3.63
C THR A 274 -9.17 8.23 4.30
N CYS A 275 -8.70 8.33 5.54
CA CYS A 275 -8.41 9.60 6.20
C CYS A 275 -7.31 10.41 5.47
N ASN A 276 -6.42 9.74 4.73
CA ASN A 276 -5.32 10.39 4.01
C ASN A 276 -5.71 10.92 2.61
N ILE A 277 -6.97 10.72 2.15
CA ILE A 277 -7.44 11.19 0.84
C ILE A 277 -7.26 12.70 0.67
N ALA A 278 -7.58 13.48 1.71
CA ALA A 278 -7.48 14.94 1.69
C ALA A 278 -6.20 15.48 2.38
N ALA A 279 -5.32 14.58 2.85
CA ALA A 279 -4.11 14.98 3.58
C ALA A 279 -3.10 15.66 2.64
N SER A 280 -2.43 16.67 3.17
CA SER A 280 -1.30 17.35 2.53
C SER A 280 0.02 16.62 2.74
N GLU A 281 1.05 16.93 1.94
CA GLU A 281 2.38 16.29 2.04
C GLU A 281 2.97 16.35 3.46
N HIS A 282 2.69 17.42 4.20
CA HIS A 282 3.24 17.64 5.54
C HIS A 282 2.49 16.87 6.64
N GLU A 283 1.24 16.48 6.41
CA GLU A 283 0.41 15.76 7.39
C GLU A 283 0.72 14.26 7.40
N VAL A 284 1.22 13.72 6.28
CA VAL A 284 1.63 12.31 6.19
C VAL A 284 3.01 12.12 6.84
N THR A 285 3.01 11.94 8.16
CA THR A 285 4.22 11.72 8.98
C THR A 285 4.34 10.32 9.55
N GLU A 286 3.31 9.50 9.42
CA GLU A 286 3.31 8.15 10.00
C GLU A 286 4.35 7.25 9.32
N PRO A 287 5.12 6.47 10.10
CA PRO A 287 6.15 5.59 9.55
C PRO A 287 5.51 4.50 8.67
N ASN A 288 6.15 4.20 7.55
CA ASN A 288 5.73 3.23 6.53
C ASN A 288 4.37 3.50 5.85
N SER A 289 3.73 4.64 6.12
CA SER A 289 2.44 5.01 5.50
C SER A 289 2.49 5.17 3.98
N LEU A 290 3.66 5.53 3.43
CA LEU A 290 3.93 5.59 1.98
C LEU A 290 5.02 4.60 1.56
N SER A 291 5.11 3.48 2.28
CA SER A 291 5.98 2.38 1.87
C SER A 291 5.40 1.65 0.67
N GLU A 292 6.27 1.10 -0.19
CA GLU A 292 5.83 0.36 -1.37
C GLU A 292 4.98 -0.85 -0.97
N ASN A 293 5.36 -1.55 0.11
CA ASN A 293 4.61 -2.70 0.62
C ASN A 293 3.20 -2.32 1.06
N PHE A 294 3.04 -1.17 1.72
CA PHE A 294 1.72 -0.69 2.14
C PHE A 294 0.85 -0.28 0.95
N ILE A 295 1.41 0.42 -0.03
CA ILE A 295 0.67 0.79 -1.25
C ILE A 295 0.24 -0.46 -2.01
N ASN A 296 1.12 -1.45 -2.16
CA ASN A 296 0.79 -2.72 -2.81
C ASN A 296 -0.30 -3.49 -2.04
N TYR A 297 -0.33 -3.41 -0.71
CA TYR A 297 -1.39 -4.00 0.10
C TYR A 297 -2.75 -3.34 -0.17
N VAL A 298 -2.81 -2.01 -0.24
CA VAL A 298 -4.04 -1.28 -0.58
C VAL A 298 -4.47 -1.56 -2.02
N GLU A 299 -3.52 -1.58 -2.96
CA GLU A 299 -3.79 -1.91 -4.36
C GLU A 299 -4.36 -3.33 -4.51
N ALA A 300 -3.81 -4.31 -3.80
CA ALA A 300 -4.33 -5.67 -3.79
C ALA A 300 -5.76 -5.74 -3.26
N GLU A 301 -6.11 -4.94 -2.25
CA GLU A 301 -7.49 -4.86 -1.76
C GLU A 301 -8.43 -4.23 -2.79
N VAL A 302 -8.02 -3.16 -3.46
CA VAL A 302 -8.79 -2.57 -4.57
C VAL A 302 -9.01 -3.60 -5.68
N SER A 303 -7.96 -4.32 -6.10
CA SER A 303 -8.08 -5.39 -7.10
C SER A 303 -9.02 -6.51 -6.64
N ARG A 304 -8.99 -6.90 -5.36
CA ARG A 304 -9.91 -7.89 -4.79
C ARG A 304 -11.36 -7.40 -4.86
N LEU A 305 -11.61 -6.12 -4.55
CA LEU A 305 -12.94 -5.51 -4.64
C LEU A 305 -13.43 -5.40 -6.09
N GLU A 306 -12.56 -5.07 -7.04
CA GLU A 306 -12.87 -5.06 -8.47
C GLU A 306 -13.22 -6.45 -9.00
N GLU A 307 -12.46 -7.48 -8.59
CA GLU A 307 -12.76 -8.87 -8.94
C GLU A 307 -14.10 -9.33 -8.34
N LEU A 308 -14.35 -8.99 -7.07
CA LEU A 308 -15.62 -9.27 -6.41
C LEU A 308 -16.80 -8.59 -7.12
N LYS A 309 -16.65 -7.32 -7.52
CA LYS A 309 -17.62 -6.59 -8.32
C LYS A 309 -17.89 -7.30 -9.64
N SER A 310 -16.85 -7.68 -10.37
CA SER A 310 -16.97 -8.39 -11.66
C SER A 310 -17.69 -9.74 -11.50
N SER A 311 -17.31 -10.51 -10.47
CA SER A 311 -17.95 -11.79 -10.14
C SER A 311 -19.44 -11.63 -9.82
N LYS A 312 -19.79 -10.64 -8.99
CA LYS A 312 -21.19 -10.32 -8.65
C LYS A 312 -21.99 -9.86 -9.86
N MET A 313 -21.36 -9.08 -10.73
CA MET A 313 -21.96 -8.62 -11.98
C MET A 313 -22.25 -9.78 -12.93
N LYS A 314 -21.31 -10.72 -13.07
CA LYS A 314 -21.50 -11.97 -13.82
C LYS A 314 -22.65 -12.80 -13.25
N GLU A 315 -22.72 -12.94 -11.92
CA GLU A 315 -23.81 -13.64 -11.23
C GLU A 315 -25.18 -13.01 -11.57
N LEU A 316 -25.26 -11.67 -11.55
CA LEU A 316 -26.48 -10.93 -11.88
C LEU A 316 -26.91 -11.14 -13.33
N VAL A 317 -25.98 -11.10 -14.28
CA VAL A 317 -26.22 -11.36 -15.71
C VAL A 317 -26.75 -12.77 -15.92
N LEU A 318 -26.12 -13.79 -15.31
CA LEU A 318 -26.57 -15.19 -15.40
C LEU A 318 -27.96 -15.37 -14.79
N LYS A 319 -28.25 -14.71 -13.68
CA LYS A 319 -29.58 -14.76 -13.04
C LYS A 319 -30.66 -14.15 -13.93
N LYS A 320 -30.39 -13.01 -14.57
CA LYS A 320 -31.32 -12.37 -15.53
C LYS A 320 -31.51 -13.23 -16.78
N ARG A 321 -30.45 -13.86 -17.28
CA ARG A 321 -30.54 -14.84 -18.38
C ARG A 321 -31.45 -16.02 -18.01
N ALA A 322 -31.26 -16.60 -16.83
CA ALA A 322 -32.12 -17.68 -16.34
C ALA A 322 -33.59 -17.25 -16.19
N GLU A 323 -33.86 -16.03 -15.73
CA GLU A 323 -35.22 -15.46 -15.69
C GLU A 323 -35.82 -15.37 -17.10
N LEU A 324 -35.06 -14.88 -18.08
CA LEU A 324 -35.50 -14.81 -19.48
C LEU A 324 -35.81 -16.21 -20.04
N GLU A 325 -34.92 -17.17 -19.84
CA GLU A 325 -35.09 -18.56 -20.27
C GLU A 325 -36.32 -19.21 -19.63
N GLU A 326 -36.57 -18.98 -18.33
CA GLU A 326 -37.75 -19.48 -17.62
C GLU A 326 -39.05 -18.93 -18.24
N ILE A 327 -39.08 -17.63 -18.58
CA ILE A 327 -40.23 -17.00 -19.24
C ILE A 327 -40.42 -17.58 -20.65
N CYS A 328 -39.35 -17.74 -21.43
CA CYS A 328 -39.41 -18.32 -22.76
C CYS A 328 -39.91 -19.76 -22.72
N GLN A 329 -39.42 -20.57 -21.78
CA GLN A 329 -39.86 -21.94 -21.58
C GLN A 329 -41.35 -22.01 -21.23
N LYS A 330 -41.83 -21.18 -20.30
CA LYS A 330 -43.26 -21.09 -19.94
C LYS A 330 -44.14 -20.61 -21.09
N THR A 331 -43.58 -19.91 -22.05
CA THR A 331 -44.31 -19.35 -23.20
C THR A 331 -44.16 -20.16 -24.47
N HIS A 332 -43.41 -21.27 -24.42
CA HIS A 332 -43.07 -22.11 -25.57
C HIS A 332 -42.45 -21.31 -26.73
N LEU A 333 -41.77 -20.21 -26.38
CA LEU A 333 -40.96 -19.43 -27.28
C LEU A 333 -39.57 -20.03 -27.32
N ILE A 334 -39.03 -20.20 -28.53
CA ILE A 334 -37.60 -20.41 -28.67
C ILE A 334 -36.95 -19.07 -28.33
N PRO A 335 -36.13 -19.01 -27.27
CA PRO A 335 -35.35 -17.82 -27.02
C PRO A 335 -34.52 -17.54 -28.28
N LYS A 336 -34.59 -16.33 -28.82
CA LYS A 336 -33.56 -15.84 -29.77
C LYS A 336 -32.28 -15.61 -28.97
N LEU A 337 -31.73 -16.66 -28.37
CA LEU A 337 -30.41 -16.65 -27.77
C LEU A 337 -29.44 -16.74 -28.94
N ASP A 338 -29.18 -15.59 -29.56
CA ASP A 338 -27.99 -15.46 -30.40
C ASP A 338 -26.77 -15.79 -29.52
N SER A 339 -25.76 -16.45 -30.11
CA SER A 339 -24.46 -16.69 -29.49
C SER A 339 -23.76 -15.39 -28.99
N ALA A 340 -24.35 -14.23 -29.29
CA ALA A 340 -23.98 -12.91 -28.80
C ALA A 340 -24.07 -12.73 -27.28
N VAL A 341 -24.99 -13.39 -26.57
CA VAL A 341 -25.09 -13.26 -25.09
C VAL A 341 -24.04 -14.13 -24.39
N GLU A 342 -23.73 -15.30 -24.96
CA GLU A 342 -22.64 -16.17 -24.49
C GLU A 342 -21.28 -15.47 -24.70
N TYR A 343 -21.11 -14.84 -25.85
CA TYR A 343 -19.99 -13.94 -26.13
C TYR A 343 -19.95 -12.72 -25.19
N ALA A 344 -21.10 -12.18 -24.78
CA ALA A 344 -21.16 -11.06 -23.83
C ALA A 344 -20.70 -11.45 -22.42
N VAL A 345 -20.97 -12.67 -21.96
CA VAL A 345 -20.48 -13.17 -20.65
C VAL A 345 -18.96 -13.33 -20.66
N GLU A 346 -18.37 -13.87 -21.74
CA GLU A 346 -16.91 -13.93 -21.92
C GLU A 346 -16.29 -12.53 -22.15
N ALA A 347 -17.01 -11.62 -22.80
CA ALA A 347 -16.57 -10.24 -23.02
C ALA A 347 -16.57 -9.39 -21.74
N ILE A 348 -17.42 -9.73 -20.76
CA ILE A 348 -17.42 -9.13 -19.42
C ILE A 348 -16.16 -9.55 -18.63
N GLU A 349 -15.77 -10.83 -18.70
CA GLU A 349 -14.56 -11.32 -18.00
C GLU A 349 -13.27 -10.76 -18.58
N SER A 350 -13.25 -10.46 -19.88
CA SER A 350 -12.12 -9.82 -20.56
C SER A 350 -12.14 -8.29 -20.47
N GLY A 351 -13.12 -7.69 -19.77
CA GLY A 351 -13.24 -6.24 -19.61
C GLY A 351 -13.52 -5.48 -20.91
N CYS A 352 -13.93 -6.19 -21.97
CA CYS A 352 -14.16 -5.60 -23.30
C CYS A 352 -15.53 -4.93 -23.43
N VAL A 353 -16.47 -5.23 -22.54
CA VAL A 353 -17.85 -4.71 -22.58
C VAL A 353 -18.28 -4.27 -21.18
N ASP A 354 -18.91 -3.09 -21.11
CA ASP A 354 -19.54 -2.60 -19.88
C ASP A 354 -20.70 -3.54 -19.47
N PRO A 355 -20.63 -4.20 -18.30
CA PRO A 355 -21.66 -5.12 -17.87
C PRO A 355 -23.03 -4.45 -17.64
N ALA A 356 -23.07 -3.15 -17.35
CA ALA A 356 -24.32 -2.42 -17.18
C ALA A 356 -25.14 -2.40 -18.48
N CYS A 357 -24.47 -2.22 -19.62
CA CYS A 357 -25.10 -2.25 -20.94
C CYS A 357 -25.68 -3.64 -21.27
N VAL A 358 -24.98 -4.72 -20.89
CA VAL A 358 -25.46 -6.10 -21.08
C VAL A 358 -26.69 -6.37 -20.22
N LEU A 359 -26.69 -5.92 -18.96
CA LEU A 359 -27.83 -6.05 -18.07
C LEU A 359 -29.05 -5.27 -18.58
N GLU A 360 -28.88 -4.02 -19.01
CA GLU A 360 -29.97 -3.22 -19.58
C GLU A 360 -30.59 -3.92 -20.79
N GLN A 361 -29.75 -4.48 -21.68
CA GLN A 361 -30.23 -5.24 -22.84
C GLN A 361 -31.00 -6.50 -22.45
N LEU A 362 -30.55 -7.24 -21.43
CA LEU A 362 -31.27 -8.41 -20.92
C LEU A 362 -32.58 -8.01 -20.26
N GLU A 363 -32.63 -6.89 -19.53
CA GLU A 363 -33.86 -6.38 -18.91
C GLU A 363 -34.90 -5.99 -19.95
N LEU A 364 -34.48 -5.36 -21.05
CA LEU A 364 -35.35 -5.07 -22.19
C LEU A 364 -35.90 -6.35 -22.84
N GLN A 365 -35.05 -7.38 -23.01
CA GLN A 365 -35.48 -8.67 -23.54
C GLN A 365 -36.47 -9.37 -22.60
N ILE A 366 -36.22 -9.35 -21.28
CA ILE A 366 -37.13 -9.88 -20.27
C ILE A 366 -38.47 -9.13 -20.32
N ALA A 367 -38.46 -7.81 -20.42
CA ALA A 367 -39.68 -7.02 -20.53
C ALA A 367 -40.50 -7.40 -21.77
N SER A 368 -39.85 -7.52 -22.92
CA SER A 368 -40.50 -7.98 -24.15
C SER A 368 -41.03 -9.41 -24.04
N ALA A 369 -40.26 -10.34 -23.45
CA ALA A 369 -40.70 -11.71 -23.22
C ALA A 369 -41.89 -11.80 -22.26
N LYS A 370 -41.95 -10.93 -21.22
CA LYS A 370 -43.09 -10.82 -20.31
C LYS A 370 -44.35 -10.30 -21.02
N GLU A 371 -44.21 -9.34 -21.91
CA GLU A 371 -45.33 -8.85 -22.73
C GLU A 371 -45.84 -9.93 -23.67
N GLU A 372 -44.94 -10.63 -24.36
CA GLU A 372 -45.29 -11.74 -25.24
C GLU A 372 -45.94 -12.88 -24.44
N ALA A 373 -45.45 -13.17 -23.23
CA ALA A 373 -46.08 -14.13 -22.32
C ALA A 373 -47.54 -13.78 -22.01
N PHE A 374 -47.81 -12.50 -21.76
CA PHE A 374 -49.16 -12.02 -21.49
C PHE A 374 -50.07 -12.18 -22.70
N VAL A 375 -49.57 -11.85 -23.90
CA VAL A 375 -50.31 -11.96 -25.16
C VAL A 375 -50.63 -13.41 -25.52
N ARG A 376 -49.67 -14.34 -25.33
CA ARG A 376 -49.83 -15.77 -25.67
C ARG A 376 -50.64 -16.56 -24.65
N LYS A 377 -50.79 -16.04 -23.42
CA LYS A 377 -51.36 -16.74 -22.26
C LYS A 377 -52.65 -17.50 -22.58
N GLU A 378 -53.64 -16.85 -23.20
CA GLU A 378 -54.93 -17.49 -23.48
C GLU A 378 -54.82 -18.66 -24.45
N ILE A 379 -53.93 -18.56 -25.44
CA ILE A 379 -53.70 -19.63 -26.43
C ILE A 379 -52.97 -20.79 -25.76
N ILE A 380 -51.89 -20.51 -25.00
CA ILE A 380 -51.12 -21.53 -24.28
C ILE A 380 -52.00 -22.29 -23.29
N GLU A 381 -52.82 -21.61 -22.48
CA GLU A 381 -53.75 -22.28 -21.56
C GLU A 381 -54.75 -23.21 -22.28
N LYS A 382 -55.10 -22.92 -23.54
CA LYS A 382 -55.94 -23.80 -24.37
C LYS A 382 -55.14 -24.95 -24.97
N VAL A 383 -53.90 -24.71 -25.38
CA VAL A 383 -52.96 -25.75 -25.84
C VAL A 383 -52.71 -26.75 -24.71
N GLU A 384 -52.40 -26.30 -23.50
CA GLU A 384 -52.19 -27.17 -22.33
C GLU A 384 -53.42 -28.04 -22.03
N LYS A 385 -54.63 -27.45 -22.09
CA LYS A 385 -55.88 -28.21 -21.92
C LYS A 385 -56.09 -29.24 -23.03
N TRP A 386 -55.71 -28.89 -24.26
CA TRP A 386 -55.77 -29.81 -25.40
C TRP A 386 -54.76 -30.95 -25.26
N LEU A 387 -53.49 -30.66 -24.96
CA LEU A 387 -52.44 -31.65 -24.71
C LEU A 387 -52.81 -32.60 -23.57
N ALA A 388 -53.29 -32.07 -22.43
CA ALA A 388 -53.78 -32.90 -21.33
C ALA A 388 -54.95 -33.80 -21.73
N ALA A 389 -55.76 -33.37 -22.71
CA ALA A 389 -56.83 -34.19 -23.25
C ALA A 389 -56.35 -35.24 -24.27
N LEU A 390 -55.26 -34.97 -25.00
CA LEU A 390 -54.56 -35.96 -25.81
C LEU A 390 -53.92 -37.05 -24.95
N ASP A 391 -53.33 -36.70 -23.81
CA ASP A 391 -52.75 -37.67 -22.88
C ASP A 391 -53.82 -38.63 -22.35
N GLU A 392 -55.01 -38.10 -22.00
CA GLU A 392 -56.15 -38.93 -21.60
C GLU A 392 -56.73 -39.75 -22.76
N GLU A 393 -56.61 -39.29 -24.02
CA GLU A 393 -56.95 -40.08 -25.22
C GLU A 393 -56.00 -41.28 -25.37
N SER A 394 -54.69 -41.04 -25.31
CA SER A 394 -53.67 -42.09 -25.37
C SER A 394 -53.85 -43.12 -24.26
N TRP A 395 -54.04 -42.65 -23.02
CA TRP A 395 -54.31 -43.52 -21.88
C TRP A 395 -55.59 -44.37 -22.09
N LEU A 396 -56.65 -43.78 -22.66
CA LEU A 396 -57.88 -44.50 -22.96
C LEU A 396 -57.67 -45.52 -24.09
N GLU A 397 -56.87 -45.20 -25.11
CA GLU A 397 -56.48 -46.13 -26.18
C GLU A 397 -55.75 -47.35 -25.59
N GLU A 398 -54.72 -47.12 -24.76
CA GLU A 398 -54.00 -48.17 -24.03
C GLU A 398 -54.95 -49.03 -23.17
N TYR A 399 -55.84 -48.38 -22.41
CA TYR A 399 -56.85 -49.07 -21.60
C TYR A 399 -57.86 -49.87 -22.44
N ASN A 400 -58.15 -49.46 -23.67
CA ASN A 400 -59.03 -50.21 -24.57
C ASN A 400 -58.36 -51.44 -25.19
N MET A 401 -57.03 -51.46 -25.27
CA MET A 401 -56.24 -52.57 -25.80
C MET A 401 -55.95 -53.65 -24.75
N ASP A 402 -56.07 -53.32 -23.46
CA ASP A 402 -55.88 -54.27 -22.36
C ASP A 402 -56.98 -55.36 -22.33
N GLU A 403 -56.60 -56.61 -22.59
CA GLU A 403 -57.49 -57.78 -22.54
C GLU A 403 -58.01 -58.06 -21.11
N ASN A 404 -57.26 -57.64 -20.09
CA ASN A 404 -57.56 -57.84 -18.67
C ASN A 404 -58.44 -56.74 -18.05
N ARG A 405 -58.96 -55.84 -18.88
CA ARG A 405 -59.72 -54.63 -18.51
C ARG A 405 -60.91 -54.87 -17.56
N TYR A 406 -61.58 -56.00 -17.68
CA TYR A 406 -62.80 -56.33 -16.92
C TYR A 406 -62.55 -57.28 -15.75
N ASN A 407 -61.30 -57.52 -15.37
CA ASN A 407 -60.99 -58.34 -14.21
C ASN A 407 -61.60 -57.70 -12.93
N ALA A 408 -62.28 -58.52 -12.13
CA ALA A 408 -63.01 -58.11 -10.92
C ALA A 408 -62.06 -57.83 -9.74
N GLY A 409 -61.02 -57.03 -9.96
CA GLY A 409 -60.07 -56.58 -8.93
C GLY A 409 -60.57 -55.35 -8.16
N ARG A 410 -60.04 -55.15 -6.95
CA ARG A 410 -60.30 -53.97 -6.12
C ARG A 410 -59.80 -52.71 -6.87
N GLY A 411 -60.70 -51.80 -7.24
CA GLY A 411 -60.37 -50.56 -7.97
C GLY A 411 -60.81 -50.50 -9.43
N SER A 412 -61.31 -51.59 -10.02
CA SER A 412 -61.80 -51.64 -11.41
C SER A 412 -62.90 -50.62 -11.71
N HIS A 413 -63.81 -50.38 -10.76
CA HIS A 413 -64.86 -49.36 -10.87
C HIS A 413 -64.30 -47.93 -10.98
N LEU A 414 -63.18 -47.62 -10.32
CA LEU A 414 -62.55 -46.29 -10.40
C LEU A 414 -61.88 -46.09 -11.76
N THR A 415 -61.19 -47.11 -12.28
CA THR A 415 -60.59 -47.10 -13.62
C THR A 415 -61.65 -47.00 -14.71
N LEU A 416 -62.78 -47.73 -14.55
CA LEU A 416 -63.93 -47.62 -15.45
C LEU A 416 -64.51 -46.20 -15.45
N LYS A 417 -64.65 -45.58 -14.27
CA LYS A 417 -65.11 -44.19 -14.12
C LYS A 417 -64.14 -43.18 -14.74
N ARG A 418 -62.83 -43.39 -14.62
CA ARG A 418 -61.82 -42.59 -15.34
C ARG A 418 -61.97 -42.77 -16.85
N ALA A 419 -62.16 -43.99 -17.34
CA ALA A 419 -62.36 -44.24 -18.77
C ALA A 419 -63.66 -43.67 -19.34
N GLU A 420 -64.74 -43.60 -18.55
CA GLU A 420 -65.96 -42.88 -18.93
C GLU A 420 -65.71 -41.37 -19.00
N LYS A 421 -65.02 -40.80 -18.01
CA LYS A 421 -64.61 -39.39 -18.01
C LYS A 421 -63.70 -39.06 -19.21
N ALA A 422 -62.71 -39.92 -19.49
CA ALA A 422 -61.81 -39.80 -20.63
C ALA A 422 -62.58 -39.90 -21.96
N ARG A 423 -63.54 -40.82 -22.10
CA ARG A 423 -64.44 -40.87 -23.28
C ARG A 423 -65.20 -39.56 -23.47
N GLY A 424 -65.76 -39.00 -22.41
CA GLY A 424 -66.44 -37.70 -22.46
C GLY A 424 -65.50 -36.56 -22.86
N LEU A 425 -64.22 -36.62 -22.51
CA LEU A 425 -63.19 -35.66 -22.91
C LEU A 425 -62.78 -35.84 -24.37
N VAL A 426 -62.56 -37.08 -24.82
CA VAL A 426 -62.22 -37.43 -26.21
C VAL A 426 -63.32 -37.04 -27.19
N CYS A 427 -64.58 -37.12 -26.78
CA CYS A 427 -65.70 -36.60 -27.57
C CYS A 427 -65.64 -35.07 -27.76
N LYS A 428 -65.04 -34.34 -26.81
CA LYS A 428 -64.90 -32.87 -26.84
C LYS A 428 -63.63 -32.40 -27.56
N LEU A 429 -62.63 -33.26 -27.74
CA LEU A 429 -61.38 -32.94 -28.43
C LEU A 429 -61.56 -32.21 -29.78
N PRO A 430 -62.42 -32.65 -30.72
CA PRO A 430 -62.60 -31.93 -31.98
C PRO A 430 -63.10 -30.50 -31.79
N ALA A 431 -64.04 -30.27 -30.87
CA ALA A 431 -64.52 -28.93 -30.56
C ALA A 431 -63.44 -28.06 -29.91
N MET A 432 -62.55 -28.66 -29.09
CA MET A 432 -61.39 -27.96 -28.52
C MET A 432 -60.37 -27.58 -29.60
N VAL A 433 -60.10 -28.48 -30.56
CA VAL A 433 -59.22 -28.22 -31.70
C VAL A 433 -59.79 -27.09 -32.58
N GLU A 434 -61.07 -27.15 -32.96
CA GLU A 434 -61.71 -26.10 -33.76
C GLU A 434 -61.68 -24.72 -33.06
N ALA A 435 -61.94 -24.69 -31.75
CA ALA A 435 -61.88 -23.47 -30.95
C ALA A 435 -60.46 -22.92 -30.83
N LEU A 436 -59.46 -23.80 -30.70
CA LEU A 436 -58.05 -23.42 -30.65
C LEU A 436 -57.56 -22.94 -32.02
N THR A 437 -57.82 -23.67 -33.10
CA THR A 437 -57.52 -23.27 -34.48
C THR A 437 -58.11 -21.89 -34.80
N SER A 438 -59.38 -21.66 -34.45
CA SER A 438 -60.04 -20.37 -34.69
C SER A 438 -59.38 -19.23 -33.91
N LYS A 439 -59.03 -19.47 -32.64
CA LYS A 439 -58.37 -18.46 -31.80
C LYS A 439 -56.95 -18.17 -32.28
N THR A 440 -56.17 -19.20 -32.60
CA THR A 440 -54.81 -19.06 -33.12
C THR A 440 -54.82 -18.34 -34.47
N ALA A 441 -55.70 -18.71 -35.40
CA ALA A 441 -55.83 -18.02 -36.68
C ALA A 441 -56.22 -16.54 -36.53
N SER A 442 -57.09 -16.21 -35.56
CA SER A 442 -57.40 -14.80 -35.27
C SER A 442 -56.19 -14.03 -34.73
N TRP A 443 -55.39 -14.67 -33.87
CA TRP A 443 -54.18 -14.09 -33.31
C TRP A 443 -53.10 -13.86 -34.37
N GLU A 444 -52.87 -14.84 -35.25
CA GLU A 444 -51.88 -14.73 -36.34
C GLU A 444 -52.27 -13.63 -37.33
N LYS A 445 -53.58 -13.47 -37.59
CA LYS A 445 -54.10 -12.38 -38.42
C LYS A 445 -53.90 -11.01 -37.77
N ASP A 446 -54.13 -10.89 -36.47
CA ASP A 446 -53.99 -9.64 -35.73
C ASP A 446 -52.52 -9.22 -35.55
N LYS A 447 -51.61 -10.19 -35.35
CA LYS A 447 -50.18 -9.95 -35.12
C LYS A 447 -49.34 -9.99 -36.40
N GLY A 448 -49.85 -10.58 -37.48
CA GLY A 448 -49.15 -10.71 -38.77
C GLY A 448 -47.97 -11.70 -38.74
N ILE A 449 -47.87 -12.54 -37.70
CA ILE A 449 -46.82 -13.54 -37.52
C ILE A 449 -47.46 -14.89 -37.16
N GLU A 450 -46.78 -15.99 -37.53
CA GLU A 450 -47.22 -17.35 -37.23
C GLU A 450 -47.03 -17.68 -35.74
N PHE A 451 -47.99 -18.37 -35.15
CA PHE A 451 -47.93 -18.80 -33.75
C PHE A 451 -47.14 -20.10 -33.66
N THR A 452 -45.95 -20.01 -33.07
CA THR A 452 -45.09 -21.17 -32.81
C THR A 452 -45.29 -21.76 -31.41
N TYR A 453 -45.18 -23.06 -31.28
CA TYR A 453 -45.13 -23.77 -30.00
C TYR A 453 -43.91 -24.68 -30.04
N ASP A 454 -42.92 -24.41 -29.19
CA ASP A 454 -41.63 -25.10 -29.17
C ASP A 454 -40.95 -25.17 -30.57
N GLY A 455 -41.10 -24.10 -31.36
CA GLY A 455 -40.53 -23.98 -32.70
C GLY A 455 -41.38 -24.56 -33.84
N THR A 456 -42.51 -25.20 -33.54
CA THR A 456 -43.42 -25.74 -34.56
C THR A 456 -44.67 -24.87 -34.70
N CYS A 457 -45.19 -24.72 -35.92
CA CYS A 457 -46.44 -23.98 -36.14
C CYS A 457 -47.62 -24.68 -35.46
N LEU A 458 -48.31 -23.98 -34.56
CA LEU A 458 -49.43 -24.55 -33.81
C LEU A 458 -50.60 -24.95 -34.73
N LEU A 459 -50.91 -24.16 -35.77
CA LEU A 459 -51.96 -24.52 -36.72
C LEU A 459 -51.61 -25.81 -37.48
N SER A 460 -50.36 -25.96 -37.91
CA SER A 460 -49.87 -27.19 -38.55
C SER A 460 -49.96 -28.40 -37.61
N MET A 461 -49.64 -28.25 -36.32
CA MET A 461 -49.80 -29.31 -35.31
C MET A 461 -51.26 -29.76 -35.19
N LEU A 462 -52.20 -28.81 -35.16
CA LEU A 462 -53.63 -29.09 -35.02
C LEU A 462 -54.23 -29.73 -36.28
N GLU A 463 -53.76 -29.33 -37.46
CA GLU A 463 -54.13 -29.94 -38.73
C GLU A 463 -53.64 -31.39 -38.81
N ASN A 464 -52.36 -31.63 -38.49
CA ASN A 464 -51.78 -32.97 -38.44
C ASN A 464 -52.54 -33.89 -37.47
N TYR A 465 -52.91 -33.39 -36.27
CA TYR A 465 -53.75 -34.14 -35.34
C TYR A 465 -55.12 -34.47 -35.93
N SER A 466 -55.76 -33.50 -36.58
CA SER A 466 -57.08 -33.69 -37.19
C SER A 466 -57.07 -34.76 -38.30
N LEU A 467 -56.03 -34.75 -39.14
CA LEU A 467 -55.80 -35.76 -40.18
C LEU A 467 -55.57 -37.15 -39.57
N SER A 468 -54.64 -37.26 -38.60
CA SER A 468 -54.36 -38.53 -37.92
C SER A 468 -55.60 -39.12 -37.24
N ARG A 469 -56.43 -38.27 -36.62
CA ARG A 469 -57.69 -38.69 -36.01
C ARG A 469 -58.70 -39.19 -37.04
N GLN A 470 -58.79 -38.53 -38.20
CA GLN A 470 -59.67 -38.97 -39.30
C GLN A 470 -59.22 -40.33 -39.85
N GLU A 471 -57.92 -40.54 -40.02
CA GLU A 471 -57.34 -41.83 -40.43
C GLU A 471 -57.65 -42.93 -39.41
N LYS A 472 -57.43 -42.67 -38.11
CA LYS A 472 -57.78 -43.61 -37.03
C LYS A 472 -59.26 -43.99 -37.06
N GLU A 473 -60.17 -43.03 -37.23
CA GLU A 473 -61.61 -43.34 -37.30
C GLU A 473 -61.99 -44.10 -38.59
N GLN A 474 -61.36 -43.78 -39.73
CA GLN A 474 -61.54 -44.55 -40.98
C GLN A 474 -61.04 -45.99 -40.83
N GLU A 475 -59.89 -46.20 -40.20
CA GLU A 475 -59.37 -47.53 -39.93
C GLU A 475 -60.29 -48.30 -38.98
N ARG A 476 -60.81 -47.66 -37.92
CA ARG A 476 -61.84 -48.27 -37.06
C ARG A 476 -63.12 -48.59 -37.82
N ARG A 477 -63.55 -47.76 -38.78
CA ARG A 477 -64.71 -48.05 -39.66
C ARG A 477 -64.44 -49.26 -40.54
N LYS A 478 -63.30 -49.32 -41.22
CA LYS A 478 -62.87 -50.48 -42.02
C LYS A 478 -62.82 -51.76 -41.19
N GLN A 479 -62.26 -51.71 -39.98
CA GLN A 479 -62.24 -52.85 -39.06
C GLN A 479 -63.64 -53.27 -38.61
N ARG A 480 -64.56 -52.32 -38.37
CA ARG A 480 -65.97 -52.64 -38.07
C ARG A 480 -66.65 -53.29 -39.28
N GLU A 481 -66.38 -52.82 -40.50
CA GLU A 481 -66.92 -53.40 -41.75
C GLU A 481 -66.34 -54.79 -42.03
N LEU A 482 -65.04 -55.00 -41.83
CA LEU A 482 -64.39 -56.31 -41.94
C LEU A 482 -64.92 -57.29 -40.89
N LYS A 483 -65.13 -56.84 -39.64
CA LYS A 483 -65.79 -57.64 -38.60
C LYS A 483 -67.25 -57.95 -38.95
N LYS A 484 -67.98 -57.02 -39.58
CA LYS A 484 -69.34 -57.27 -40.09
C LYS A 484 -69.34 -58.31 -41.20
N LEU A 485 -68.44 -58.21 -42.18
CA LEU A 485 -68.27 -59.18 -43.26
C LEU A 485 -67.86 -60.55 -42.73
N GLN A 486 -66.91 -60.62 -41.79
CA GLN A 486 -66.52 -61.85 -41.13
C GLN A 486 -67.68 -62.47 -40.33
N GLY A 487 -68.46 -61.64 -39.63
CA GLY A 487 -69.69 -62.06 -38.96
C GLY A 487 -70.75 -62.58 -39.94
N GLN A 488 -70.90 -61.94 -41.09
CA GLN A 488 -71.83 -62.36 -42.14
C GLN A 488 -71.40 -63.69 -42.79
N ILE A 489 -70.08 -63.90 -42.99
CA ILE A 489 -69.51 -65.18 -43.43
C ILE A 489 -69.69 -66.26 -42.36
N ILE A 490 -69.58 -65.94 -41.07
CA ILE A 490 -69.84 -66.88 -39.97
C ILE A 490 -71.33 -67.27 -39.97
N VAL A 491 -72.24 -66.29 -40.09
CA VAL A 491 -73.68 -66.51 -40.17
C VAL A 491 -74.04 -67.33 -41.42
N GLU A 492 -73.45 -67.03 -42.59
CA GLU A 492 -73.65 -67.83 -43.81
C GLU A 492 -73.10 -69.25 -43.67
N LYS A 493 -71.95 -69.44 -43.00
CA LYS A 493 -71.43 -70.78 -42.67
C LYS A 493 -72.31 -71.53 -41.67
N GLU A 494 -72.90 -70.85 -40.69
CA GLU A 494 -73.87 -71.42 -39.74
C GLU A 494 -75.21 -71.76 -40.40
N VAL A 495 -75.61 -71.01 -41.43
CA VAL A 495 -76.79 -71.30 -42.27
C VAL A 495 -76.52 -72.47 -43.24
N LEU A 496 -75.28 -72.63 -43.73
CA LEU A 496 -74.89 -73.69 -44.66
C LEU A 496 -74.55 -75.02 -43.97
N TYR A 497 -74.03 -74.97 -42.74
CA TYR A 497 -73.79 -76.13 -41.88
C TYR A 497 -74.56 -75.95 -40.57
N GLY A 498 -75.78 -76.50 -40.52
CA GLY A 498 -76.70 -76.37 -39.38
C GLY A 498 -76.06 -76.61 -38.01
N SER A 499 -76.58 -75.89 -37.01
CA SER A 499 -76.10 -75.80 -35.63
C SER A 499 -75.67 -77.15 -35.04
N LYS A 500 -74.40 -77.26 -34.62
CA LYS A 500 -73.96 -78.34 -33.72
C LYS A 500 -73.93 -77.84 -32.28
N PRO A 501 -74.40 -78.65 -31.30
CA PRO A 501 -74.47 -78.25 -29.90
C PRO A 501 -73.07 -78.23 -29.25
N SER A 502 -72.90 -77.35 -28.26
CA SER A 502 -71.70 -77.22 -27.42
C SER A 502 -71.27 -78.55 -26.77
N PRO A 503 -69.97 -78.80 -26.53
CA PRO A 503 -69.53 -79.95 -25.76
C PRO A 503 -69.49 -79.65 -24.25
N SER A 504 -70.21 -80.47 -23.50
CA SER A 504 -70.26 -80.58 -22.05
C SER A 504 -69.04 -81.31 -21.45
N LYS A 505 -68.63 -80.92 -20.23
CA LYS A 505 -67.92 -81.74 -19.20
C LYS A 505 -68.20 -81.08 -17.84
N ALA A 506 -68.41 -81.73 -16.69
CA ALA A 506 -68.79 -83.09 -16.29
C ALA A 506 -69.25 -82.98 -14.80
N GLN A 507 -70.28 -83.71 -14.38
CA GLN A 507 -70.68 -83.84 -12.97
C GLN A 507 -70.09 -85.13 -12.38
N SER A 508 -69.62 -85.11 -11.12
CA SER A 508 -69.38 -86.29 -10.29
C SER A 508 -70.11 -86.21 -8.93
N ALA A 509 -71.22 -86.96 -8.87
CA ALA A 509 -71.83 -87.75 -7.79
C ALA A 509 -71.54 -87.44 -6.28
N LYS A 510 -72.60 -87.31 -5.45
CA LYS A 510 -73.27 -88.42 -4.72
C LYS A 510 -74.37 -87.95 -3.73
N LYS A 511 -75.60 -88.43 -3.98
CA LYS A 511 -76.65 -89.00 -3.09
C LYS A 511 -76.85 -88.47 -1.64
N THR A 512 -78.09 -88.04 -1.31
CA THR A 512 -79.12 -88.79 -0.52
C THR A 512 -80.44 -87.97 -0.35
N PRO A 513 -81.62 -88.57 -0.04
CA PRO A 513 -82.93 -88.08 -0.52
C PRO A 513 -84.03 -87.78 0.54
N ARG A 514 -85.15 -87.20 0.04
CA ARG A 514 -86.54 -87.04 0.59
C ARG A 514 -86.74 -85.94 1.65
N ILE A 515 -87.79 -85.10 1.60
CA ILE A 515 -89.23 -85.42 1.45
C ILE A 515 -89.97 -84.38 0.57
N SER A 516 -90.96 -84.88 -0.17
CA SER A 516 -91.98 -84.15 -0.92
C SER A 516 -93.26 -84.03 -0.08
N THR A 517 -93.87 -82.84 -0.08
CA THR A 517 -95.33 -82.57 -0.04
C THR A 517 -95.46 -81.11 -0.51
N GLY A 518 -96.36 -80.65 -1.37
CA GLY A 518 -97.49 -81.19 -2.10
C GLY A 518 -98.15 -79.94 -2.70
N SER A 519 -98.25 -79.86 -4.03
CA SER A 519 -98.96 -78.78 -4.76
C SER A 519 -100.49 -78.87 -4.49
N PRO A 520 -101.35 -77.86 -4.76
CA PRO A 520 -101.56 -77.37 -6.13
C PRO A 520 -101.99 -75.89 -6.32
N ALA A 521 -102.04 -75.53 -7.59
CA ALA A 521 -102.31 -74.22 -8.19
C ALA A 521 -103.69 -73.60 -7.93
N SER A 522 -103.77 -72.26 -8.01
CA SER A 522 -104.87 -71.59 -8.71
C SER A 522 -104.64 -70.11 -9.08
N ARG A 523 -105.48 -69.69 -10.03
CA ARG A 523 -105.46 -68.51 -10.92
C ARG A 523 -105.97 -67.21 -10.27
N ARG A 524 -105.34 -66.09 -10.69
CA ARG A 524 -105.86 -64.79 -11.21
C ARG A 524 -106.84 -63.91 -10.37
N ILE A 525 -106.78 -62.61 -10.71
CA ILE A 525 -107.72 -61.46 -10.51
C ILE A 525 -107.63 -60.83 -9.10
N SER A 526 -107.38 -59.51 -8.89
CA SER A 526 -108.30 -58.38 -9.15
C SER A 526 -107.80 -57.05 -8.55
N PHE A 527 -108.11 -55.93 -9.24
CA PHE A 527 -108.53 -54.58 -8.78
C PHE A 527 -107.79 -53.89 -7.61
N GLY A 528 -107.46 -52.59 -7.59
CA GLY A 528 -107.87 -51.38 -8.31
C GLY A 528 -107.66 -50.16 -7.38
N CYS A 529 -107.75 -48.94 -7.93
CA CYS A 529 -107.70 -47.60 -7.29
C CYS A 529 -106.30 -47.04 -6.94
N GLN A 530 -105.73 -46.01 -7.59
CA GLN A 530 -106.11 -44.60 -7.84
C GLN A 530 -106.04 -43.64 -6.63
N THR A 531 -105.42 -42.48 -6.89
CA THR A 531 -105.37 -41.20 -6.14
C THR A 531 -104.47 -41.14 -4.89
N SER A 532 -103.76 -40.06 -4.57
CA SER A 532 -103.62 -38.72 -5.16
C SER A 532 -102.40 -38.01 -4.58
N LYS A 533 -101.92 -37.03 -5.34
CA LYS A 533 -100.96 -35.97 -5.01
C LYS A 533 -101.27 -35.26 -3.69
N SER A 534 -100.25 -34.68 -3.05
CA SER A 534 -100.26 -33.24 -2.75
C SER A 534 -98.89 -32.72 -2.31
N GLU A 535 -98.67 -31.52 -2.79
CA GLU A 535 -97.53 -30.60 -2.77
C GLU A 535 -97.29 -29.86 -1.43
N LEU A 536 -96.11 -29.22 -1.37
CA LEU A 536 -95.82 -27.85 -0.88
C LEU A 536 -95.15 -27.60 0.49
N LYS A 537 -94.08 -26.77 0.37
CA LYS A 537 -93.60 -25.64 1.19
C LYS A 537 -92.38 -25.79 2.12
N TYR A 538 -91.26 -25.23 1.63
CA TYR A 538 -90.45 -24.11 2.14
C TYR A 538 -90.20 -23.93 3.65
N SER A 539 -88.93 -23.70 4.03
CA SER A 539 -88.36 -22.62 4.89
C SER A 539 -86.89 -22.97 5.26
N GLN A 540 -85.86 -22.31 4.70
CA GLN A 540 -85.03 -21.23 5.30
C GLN A 540 -84.58 -21.39 6.77
N SER A 541 -83.25 -21.47 7.00
CA SER A 541 -82.39 -20.45 7.67
C SER A 541 -81.29 -20.99 8.62
N PHE A 542 -80.08 -20.42 8.41
CA PHE A 542 -78.91 -20.15 9.27
C PHE A 542 -78.60 -20.94 10.57
N SER A 543 -77.32 -21.32 10.76
CA SER A 543 -76.45 -20.73 11.81
C SER A 543 -74.98 -21.20 11.75
N LYS A 544 -74.08 -20.33 12.25
CA LYS A 544 -72.61 -20.40 12.36
C LYS A 544 -72.16 -21.28 13.54
N ARG A 545 -70.90 -21.76 13.51
CA ARG A 545 -69.90 -21.55 14.61
C ARG A 545 -68.46 -21.94 14.23
N LYS A 546 -67.53 -21.11 14.71
CA LYS A 546 -66.07 -21.24 14.82
C LYS A 546 -65.65 -22.29 15.86
N THR A 547 -64.41 -22.77 15.77
CA THR A 547 -63.45 -22.79 16.89
C THR A 547 -62.00 -22.85 16.40
N ASP A 548 -61.16 -22.03 17.04
CA ASP A 548 -59.69 -21.95 16.99
C ASP A 548 -58.97 -23.12 17.69
N LYS A 549 -57.67 -23.29 17.39
CA LYS A 549 -56.62 -23.46 18.41
C LYS A 549 -55.21 -23.19 17.85
N ALA A 550 -54.45 -22.40 18.61
CA ALA A 550 -53.03 -22.08 18.43
C ALA A 550 -52.17 -22.79 19.50
N HIS A 551 -50.88 -22.95 19.26
CA HIS A 551 -49.83 -22.98 20.30
C HIS A 551 -48.52 -22.39 19.77
N ARG A 552 -47.76 -21.77 20.67
CA ARG A 552 -46.61 -20.87 20.49
C ARG A 552 -45.46 -21.36 21.39
N LEU A 553 -44.21 -21.17 20.91
CA LEU A 553 -42.92 -20.91 21.60
C LEU A 553 -42.29 -21.91 22.60
N ASN A 554 -40.99 -22.20 22.42
CA ASN A 554 -39.91 -21.67 23.30
C ASN A 554 -38.48 -21.99 22.78
N ASN A 555 -37.58 -21.03 22.99
CA ASN A 555 -36.11 -21.08 22.93
C ASN A 555 -35.51 -21.87 24.11
N LEU A 556 -34.23 -22.24 24.01
CA LEU A 556 -33.25 -22.28 25.11
C LEU A 556 -31.81 -22.41 24.56
N ASP A 557 -30.94 -21.51 25.02
CA ASP A 557 -29.47 -21.51 24.91
C ASP A 557 -28.83 -22.06 26.22
N ASP A 558 -27.51 -22.29 26.12
CA ASP A 558 -26.45 -22.42 27.15
C ASP A 558 -26.31 -23.74 27.96
N ASP A 559 -25.12 -24.36 27.92
CA ASP A 559 -24.05 -24.01 28.88
C ASP A 559 -22.67 -24.67 28.59
N ALA A 560 -21.63 -24.02 29.15
CA ALA A 560 -20.20 -24.16 28.93
C ALA A 560 -19.46 -25.26 29.73
N SER A 561 -18.18 -25.51 29.41
CA SER A 561 -17.13 -25.95 30.37
C SER A 561 -15.69 -25.75 29.84
N CYS A 562 -14.88 -25.09 30.68
CA CYS A 562 -13.45 -24.72 30.60
C CYS A 562 -12.42 -25.88 30.53
N LEU A 563 -11.17 -25.57 30.10
CA LEU A 563 -9.96 -25.51 30.96
C LEU A 563 -8.70 -24.98 30.21
N SER A 564 -8.04 -24.00 30.87
CA SER A 564 -6.62 -23.51 30.95
C SER A 564 -5.52 -24.01 29.96
N SER A 565 -4.49 -23.23 29.58
CA SER A 565 -3.44 -22.56 30.41
C SER A 565 -2.69 -21.49 29.56
N GLU A 566 -2.47 -20.24 30.04
CA GLU A 566 -1.31 -19.64 30.76
C GLU A 566 -0.07 -19.26 29.91
N GLU A 567 0.59 -18.17 30.37
CA GLU A 567 1.80 -17.46 29.92
C GLU A 567 1.59 -16.25 28.97
N ASP A 568 2.18 -15.07 29.15
CA ASP A 568 2.79 -14.35 30.28
C ASP A 568 3.06 -12.92 29.75
N SER A 569 2.68 -11.87 30.47
CA SER A 569 3.21 -10.52 30.19
C SER A 569 3.05 -9.59 31.40
N SER A 570 4.17 -9.05 31.88
CA SER A 570 4.44 -7.60 31.92
C SER A 570 5.40 -7.23 33.05
N SER A 571 6.46 -6.56 32.62
CA SER A 571 7.50 -5.91 33.40
C SER A 571 7.01 -4.63 34.09
N ASP A 572 7.46 -4.48 35.33
CA ASP A 572 7.44 -3.28 36.16
C ASP A 572 7.95 -2.01 35.48
N SER A 573 7.38 -0.86 35.85
CA SER A 573 8.15 0.37 36.14
C SER A 573 7.35 1.40 36.96
N PRO A 574 8.03 2.22 37.81
CA PRO A 574 7.41 2.90 38.94
C PRO A 574 7.11 4.40 38.71
N LYS A 575 6.25 4.89 39.60
CA LYS A 575 5.96 6.29 39.91
C LYS A 575 7.24 7.07 40.27
N TYR A 576 7.40 8.28 39.73
CA TYR A 576 8.04 9.38 40.45
C TYR A 576 7.31 10.70 40.23
N SER A 577 7.21 11.42 41.34
CA SER A 577 6.61 12.73 41.54
C SER A 577 7.70 13.79 41.40
N CYS A 578 7.48 14.83 40.60
CA CYS A 578 7.84 16.23 40.84
C CYS A 578 7.23 17.10 39.74
#